data_AF-A0AAD1TTU6-F1
#
_entry.id   AF-A0AAD1TTU6-F1
#
_cell.length_a   1.000
_cell.length_b   1.000
_cell.length_c   1.000
_cell.angle_alpha   90.00
_cell.angle_beta   90.00
_cell.angle_gamma   90.00
#
_symmetry.space_group_name_H-M   'P 1'
#
loop_
_entity.id
_entity.type
_entity.pdbx_description
1 polymer ?
#
loop_
_entity_poly.entity_id
_entity_poly.type
_entity_poly.pdbx_seq_one_letter_code
_entity_poly.pdbx_strand_id
1 'polypeptide(L)'
;MIEQLNFYMTQASPELLESRREYIERVIVGKLKRGIEEQKQWSHEMRSQPDSMELIDAYQSGLEFFTRLGFAGNTEVNGDGY
;
A
#
# COMPACT_ATOMS: atom_id res chain seq x y z
N MET A 1 1.07 -10.14 12.53
CA MET A 1 1.61 -9.29 11.44
C MET A 1 0.72 -8.07 11.18
N ILE A 2 -0.60 -8.27 11.00
CA ILE A 2 -1.59 -7.17 10.86
C ILE A 2 -1.60 -6.24 12.09
N GLU A 3 -1.52 -6.77 13.32
CA GLU A 3 -1.55 -5.95 14.55
C GLU A 3 -0.33 -5.04 14.73
N GLN A 4 0.86 -5.51 14.34
CA GLN A 4 2.08 -4.69 14.38
C GLN A 4 2.01 -3.58 13.33
N LEU A 5 1.53 -3.89 12.13
CA LEU A 5 1.22 -2.88 11.10
C LEU A 5 0.22 -1.86 11.65
N ASN A 6 -0.82 -2.30 12.35
CA ASN A 6 -1.83 -1.40 12.90
C ASN A 6 -1.26 -0.49 14.00
N PHE A 7 -0.54 -1.03 14.98
CA PHE A 7 0.16 -0.25 16.02
C PHE A 7 1.05 0.84 15.41
N TYR A 8 1.80 0.50 14.36
CA TYR A 8 2.67 1.45 13.69
C TYR A 8 1.97 2.48 12.80
N MET A 9 0.72 2.22 12.41
CA MET A 9 -0.12 3.11 11.61
C MET A 9 -1.00 4.02 12.47
N THR A 10 -1.27 3.63 13.73
CA THR A 10 -2.28 4.27 14.59
C THR A 10 -1.70 4.86 15.89
N GLN A 11 -0.65 4.26 16.46
CA GLN A 11 -0.21 4.49 17.86
C GLN A 11 1.25 4.94 17.98
N ALA A 12 1.99 5.04 16.88
CA ALA A 12 3.35 5.59 16.84
C ALA A 12 3.35 7.13 17.04
N SER A 13 4.45 7.71 17.55
CA SER A 13 4.54 9.18 17.73
C SER A 13 4.35 9.93 16.41
N PRO A 14 3.86 11.18 16.42
CA PRO A 14 3.60 11.95 15.20
C PRO A 14 4.80 12.03 14.26
N GLU A 15 6.03 12.22 14.78
CA GLU A 15 7.25 12.27 13.97
C GLU A 15 7.60 10.89 13.36
N LEU A 16 7.31 9.82 14.10
CA LEU A 16 7.50 8.43 13.64
C LEU A 16 6.46 8.06 12.57
N LEU A 17 5.23 8.56 12.70
CA LEU A 17 4.16 8.42 11.70
C LEU A 17 4.46 9.23 10.44
N GLU A 18 4.99 10.46 10.57
CA GLU A 18 5.36 11.31 9.43
C GLU A 18 6.54 10.74 8.65
N SER A 19 7.61 10.32 9.33
CA SER A 19 8.76 9.65 8.70
C SER A 19 8.36 8.34 8.00
N ARG A 20 7.38 7.61 8.55
CA ARG A 20 6.84 6.39 7.95
C ARG A 20 5.94 6.67 6.76
N ARG A 21 5.09 7.70 6.84
CA ARG A 21 4.28 8.16 5.70
C ARG A 21 5.19 8.57 4.55
N GLU A 22 6.22 9.36 4.83
CA GLU A 22 7.23 9.75 3.84
C GLU A 22 7.93 8.53 3.24
N TYR A 23 8.35 7.56 4.06
CA TYR A 23 8.98 6.33 3.56
C TYR A 23 8.03 5.53 2.65
N ILE A 24 6.78 5.35 3.04
CA ILE A 24 5.82 4.57 2.25
C ILE A 24 5.47 5.31 0.95
N GLU A 25 5.22 6.62 1.00
CA GLU A 25 4.91 7.42 -0.18
C GLU A 25 6.09 7.52 -1.15
N ARG A 26 7.31 7.70 -0.65
CA ARG A 26 8.49 7.85 -1.51
C ARG A 26 9.07 6.53 -1.98
N VAL A 27 9.10 5.53 -1.10
CA VAL A 27 9.80 4.27 -1.37
C VAL A 27 8.83 3.18 -1.81
N ILE A 28 7.78 2.90 -1.03
CA ILE A 28 6.87 1.77 -1.34
C ILE A 28 6.03 2.07 -2.58
N VAL A 29 5.36 3.23 -2.64
CA VAL A 29 4.59 3.64 -3.82
C VAL A 29 5.48 3.76 -5.05
N GLY A 30 6.70 4.30 -4.88
CA GLY A 30 7.69 4.37 -5.96
C GLY A 30 8.07 3.00 -6.52
N LYS A 31 8.29 2.01 -5.65
CA LYS A 31 8.59 0.62 -6.05
C LYS A 31 7.40 -0.04 -6.74
N LEU A 32 6.18 0.15 -6.23
CA LEU A 32 4.96 -0.42 -6.84
C LEU A 32 4.74 0.14 -8.25
N LYS A 33 4.83 1.47 -8.42
CA LYS A 33 4.73 2.10 -9.75
C LYS A 33 5.77 1.55 -10.73
N ARG A 34 7.04 1.45 -10.29
CA ARG A 34 8.11 0.92 -11.14
C ARG A 34 7.85 -0.54 -11.53
N GLY A 35 7.48 -1.38 -10.57
CA GLY A 35 7.19 -2.79 -10.87
C GLY A 35 6.01 -2.97 -11.82
N ILE A 36 4.97 -2.12 -11.74
CA ILE A 36 3.88 -2.12 -12.72
C ILE A 36 4.38 -1.77 -14.12
N GLU A 37 5.25 -0.76 -14.25
CA GLU A 37 5.82 -0.42 -15.56
C GLU A 37 6.72 -1.54 -16.12
N GLU A 38 7.50 -2.20 -15.26
CA GLU A 38 8.29 -3.37 -15.65
C GLU A 38 7.40 -4.53 -16.10
N GLN A 39 6.31 -4.81 -15.37
CA GLN A 39 5.33 -5.85 -15.71
C GLN A 39 4.62 -5.61 -17.04
N LYS A 40 4.43 -4.36 -17.46
CA LYS A 40 3.87 -4.02 -18.78
C LYS A 40 4.78 -4.45 -19.94
N GLN A 41 6.08 -4.54 -19.70
CA GLN A 41 7.07 -4.96 -20.70
C GLN A 41 7.23 -6.48 -20.79
N TRP A 42 6.62 -7.24 -19.87
CA TRP A 42 6.67 -8.69 -19.90
C TRP A 42 5.94 -9.23 -21.14
N SER A 43 6.44 -10.37 -21.65
CA SER A 43 5.80 -11.08 -22.74
C SER A 43 4.39 -11.53 -22.34
N HIS A 44 3.52 -11.74 -23.33
CA HIS A 44 2.17 -12.23 -23.08
C HIS A 44 2.18 -13.56 -22.33
N GLU A 45 3.05 -14.49 -22.74
CA GLU A 45 3.22 -15.81 -22.11
C GLU A 45 3.58 -15.72 -20.63
N MET A 46 4.49 -14.81 -20.26
CA MET A 46 4.88 -14.59 -18.87
C MET A 46 3.70 -13.99 -18.08
N ARG A 47 3.02 -12.97 -18.62
CA ARG A 47 1.89 -12.31 -17.95
C ARG A 47 0.68 -13.23 -17.75
N SER A 48 0.53 -14.26 -18.58
CA SER A 48 -0.55 -15.23 -18.49
C SER A 48 -0.29 -16.36 -17.48
N GLN A 49 0.91 -16.44 -16.89
CA GLN A 49 1.20 -17.41 -15.82
C GLN A 49 0.40 -17.04 -14.55
N PRO A 50 -0.20 -18.02 -13.85
CA PRO A 50 -0.97 -17.78 -12.62
C PRO A 50 -0.24 -16.89 -11.60
N ASP A 51 1.00 -17.22 -11.28
CA ASP A 51 1.81 -16.46 -10.32
C ASP A 51 2.09 -15.03 -10.80
N SER A 52 2.23 -14.84 -12.10
CA SER A 52 2.42 -13.50 -12.69
C SER A 52 1.13 -12.68 -12.62
N MET A 53 -0.03 -13.30 -12.83
CA MET A 53 -1.32 -12.63 -12.67
C MET A 53 -1.54 -12.21 -11.21
N GLU A 54 -1.26 -13.09 -10.25
CA GLU A 54 -1.34 -12.78 -8.81
C GLU A 54 -0.40 -11.64 -8.43
N LEU A 55 0.83 -11.66 -8.95
CA LEU A 55 1.82 -10.62 -8.68
C LEU A 55 1.43 -9.25 -9.28
N ILE A 56 0.87 -9.25 -10.50
CA ILE A 56 0.36 -8.03 -11.14
C ILE A 56 -0.80 -7.45 -10.31
N ASP A 57 -1.74 -8.30 -9.90
CA ASP A 57 -2.89 -7.89 -9.10
C ASP A 57 -2.46 -7.34 -7.73
N ALA A 58 -1.50 -7.99 -7.07
CA ALA A 58 -0.96 -7.53 -5.80
C ALA A 58 -0.29 -6.15 -5.91
N TYR A 59 0.45 -5.89 -7.00
CA TYR A 59 1.09 -4.59 -7.22
C TYR A 59 0.06 -3.49 -7.48
N GLN A 60 -0.99 -3.78 -8.27
CA GLN A 60 -2.07 -2.84 -8.55
C GLN A 60 -2.89 -2.54 -7.29
N SER A 61 -3.33 -3.58 -6.58
CA SER A 61 -4.07 -3.47 -5.33
C SER A 61 -3.29 -2.71 -4.25
N GLY A 62 -1.98 -2.98 -4.13
CA GLY A 62 -1.11 -2.25 -3.21
C GLY A 62 -0.99 -0.77 -3.58
N LEU A 63 -0.83 -0.44 -4.87
CA LEU A 63 -0.75 0.95 -5.31
C LEU A 63 -2.06 1.70 -5.07
N GLU A 64 -3.20 1.06 -5.34
CA GLU A 64 -4.51 1.63 -5.06
C GLU A 64 -4.72 1.90 -3.57
N PHE A 65 -4.39 0.93 -2.72
CA PHE A 65 -4.47 1.09 -1.26
C PHE A 65 -3.71 2.34 -0.77
N PHE A 66 -2.44 2.49 -1.15
CA PHE A 66 -1.63 3.61 -0.68
C PHE A 66 -1.98 4.96 -1.33
N THR A 67 -2.65 4.98 -2.49
CA THR A 67 -2.96 6.24 -3.20
C THR A 67 -4.39 6.72 -3.01
N ARG A 68 -5.37 5.82 -2.85
CA ARG A 68 -6.80 6.17 -2.66
C ARG A 68 -7.23 6.14 -1.21
N LEU A 69 -6.84 5.11 -0.46
CA LEU A 69 -7.20 4.96 0.95
C LEU A 69 -6.15 5.63 1.86
N GLY A 70 -4.91 5.71 1.38
CA GLY A 70 -3.80 6.37 2.06
C GLY A 70 -3.62 5.84 3.48
N PHE A 71 -3.16 6.71 4.37
CA PHE A 71 -3.06 6.44 5.81
C PHE A 71 -4.33 6.81 6.58
N ALA A 72 -5.39 7.24 5.88
CA ALA A 72 -6.58 7.84 6.48
C ALA A 72 -7.55 6.80 7.08
N GLY A 73 -7.19 5.52 7.10
CA GLY A 73 -8.00 4.44 7.67
C GLY A 73 -8.24 4.51 9.18
N ASN A 74 -7.75 5.54 9.88
CA ASN A 74 -7.99 5.76 11.31
C ASN A 74 -8.62 7.11 11.62
N THR A 75 -9.51 7.62 10.76
CA THR A 75 -10.56 8.48 11.30
C THR A 75 -11.48 7.58 12.09
N GLU A 76 -11.16 7.40 13.37
CA GLU A 76 -12.03 6.75 14.33
C GLU A 76 -13.44 7.29 14.15
N VAL A 77 -14.39 6.37 14.05
CA VAL A 77 -15.82 6.65 14.22
C VAL A 77 -16.02 7.02 15.69
N ASN A 78 -15.56 8.21 16.09
CA ASN A 78 -15.88 8.78 17.39
C ASN A 78 -17.28 9.40 17.29
N GLY A 79 -18.26 8.57 17.68
CA GLY A 79 -19.45 8.92 18.46
C GLY A 79 -20.35 10.05 17.97
N ASP A 80 -21.62 9.72 17.78
CA ASP A 80 -22.70 10.46 18.45
C ASP A 80 -23.75 9.46 18.93
N GLY A 81 -23.54 9.00 20.16
CA GLY A 81 -24.61 8.52 21.02
C GLY A 81 -25.11 9.72 21.82
N TYR A 82 -26.25 10.28 21.43
CA TYR A 82 -27.26 10.92 22.27
C TYR A 82 -28.62 10.76 21.59
#